data_AF-A0A554VB10-F1
#
_entry.id   AF-A0A554VB10-F1
#
_cell.length_a   1.000
_cell.length_b   1.000
_cell.length_c   1.000
_cell.angle_alpha   90.00
_cell.angle_beta   90.00
_cell.angle_gamma   90.00
#
_symmetry.space_group_name_H-M   'P 1'
#
loop_
_entity.id
_entity.type
_entity.pdbx_description
1 polymer ?
#
loop_
_entity_poly.entity_id
_entity_poly.type
_entity_poly.pdbx_seq_one_letter_code
_entity_poly.pdbx_strand_id
1 'polypeptide(L)'
;MENDPFSGLSWMTEEMKNEIRKRDEIVRKEDFESLFSLSNNSDFSIALYEILVKRYNENPKSLNNKQLNLFLCMHLENAGQADSILSFLQEWFPEQSLQIIKSLNEIGAVKSSKIIKQAIDLLPENGSWFYESSDENSEKIMDKLDSDFSDYPDGSMVNLYRKYAEKHRNEI
;
A
#
# COMPACT_ATOMS: atom_id res chain seq x y z
N MET A 1 -7.52 -35.65 0.40
CA MET A 1 -7.44 -34.90 -0.87
C MET A 1 -7.17 -33.47 -0.46
N GLU A 2 -6.00 -32.92 -0.82
CA GLU A 2 -5.83 -31.46 -0.73
C GLU A 2 -6.90 -30.82 -1.61
N ASN A 3 -7.67 -29.89 -1.06
CA ASN A 3 -8.58 -29.08 -1.85
C ASN A 3 -7.70 -28.28 -2.83
N ASP A 4 -7.79 -28.56 -4.12
CA ASP A 4 -7.17 -27.71 -5.13
C ASP A 4 -7.70 -26.28 -4.93
N PRO A 5 -6.86 -25.30 -4.60
CA PRO A 5 -7.31 -23.92 -4.37
C PRO A 5 -7.94 -23.30 -5.62
N PHE A 6 -7.73 -23.92 -6.79
CA PHE A 6 -8.30 -23.49 -8.07
C PHE A 6 -9.52 -24.31 -8.51
N SER A 7 -10.07 -25.19 -7.65
CA SER A 7 -11.18 -26.10 -7.98
C SER A 7 -12.47 -25.41 -8.45
N GLY A 8 -12.66 -24.12 -8.16
CA GLY A 8 -13.77 -23.29 -8.65
C GLY A 8 -13.42 -22.35 -9.81
N LEU A 9 -12.19 -22.37 -10.32
CA LEU A 9 -11.63 -21.38 -11.24
C LEU A 9 -11.32 -22.02 -12.61
N SER A 10 -12.35 -22.60 -13.24
CA SER A 10 -12.24 -23.31 -14.53
C SER A 10 -11.79 -22.44 -15.70
N TRP A 11 -11.88 -21.12 -15.55
CA TRP A 11 -11.40 -20.13 -16.53
C TRP A 11 -9.89 -19.88 -16.46
N MET A 12 -9.22 -20.28 -15.37
CA MET A 12 -7.78 -20.09 -15.22
C MET A 12 -6.99 -21.14 -16.00
N THR A 13 -6.03 -20.67 -16.79
CA THR A 13 -5.05 -21.56 -17.43
C THR A 13 -4.06 -22.11 -16.40
N GLU A 14 -3.41 -23.23 -16.72
CA GLU A 14 -2.35 -23.77 -15.85
C GLU A 14 -1.16 -22.81 -15.69
N GLU A 15 -0.89 -21.98 -16.69
CA GLU A 15 0.11 -20.91 -16.61
C GLU A 15 -0.26 -19.89 -15.50
N MET A 16 -1.51 -19.40 -15.51
CA MET A 16 -1.98 -18.48 -14.46
C MET A 16 -1.92 -19.09 -13.07
N LYS A 17 -2.32 -20.37 -12.93
CA LYS A 17 -2.24 -21.09 -11.65
C LYS A 17 -0.79 -21.24 -11.19
N ASN A 18 0.14 -21.51 -12.09
CA ASN A 18 1.56 -21.65 -11.77
C ASN A 18 2.19 -20.32 -11.32
N GLU A 19 1.84 -19.20 -11.95
CA GLU A 19 2.31 -17.88 -11.50
C GLU A 19 1.78 -17.53 -10.11
N ILE A 20 0.51 -17.84 -9.80
CA ILE A 20 -0.03 -17.67 -8.44
C ILE A 20 0.70 -18.56 -7.44
N ARG A 21 0.85 -19.86 -7.73
CA ARG A 21 1.59 -20.79 -6.85
C ARG A 21 3.02 -20.32 -6.57
N LYS A 22 3.70 -19.80 -7.59
CA LYS A 22 5.05 -19.25 -7.49
C LYS A 22 5.08 -18.04 -6.56
N ARG A 23 4.15 -17.10 -6.73
CA ARG A 23 4.01 -15.93 -5.86
C ARG A 23 3.73 -16.33 -4.40
N ASP A 24 2.79 -17.25 -4.19
CA ASP A 24 2.43 -17.75 -2.86
C ASP A 24 3.62 -18.44 -2.18
N GLU A 25 4.46 -19.16 -2.95
CA GLU A 25 5.68 -19.77 -2.42
C GLU A 25 6.72 -18.72 -2.00
N ILE A 26 6.89 -17.65 -2.78
CA ILE A 26 7.75 -16.50 -2.46
C ILE A 26 7.30 -15.87 -1.14
N VAL A 27 6.01 -15.59 -0.99
CA VAL A 27 5.43 -14.97 0.21
C VAL A 27 5.57 -15.87 1.42
N ARG A 28 5.23 -17.16 1.28
CA ARG A 28 5.31 -18.13 2.37
C ARG A 28 6.74 -18.29 2.92
N LYS A 29 7.73 -18.32 2.03
CA LYS A 29 9.15 -18.47 2.39
C LYS A 29 9.86 -17.16 2.69
N GLU A 30 9.23 -16.02 2.41
CA GLU A 30 9.86 -14.69 2.39
C GLU A 30 11.13 -14.67 1.54
N ASP A 31 11.05 -15.28 0.34
CA ASP A 31 12.18 -15.42 -0.58
C ASP A 31 12.38 -14.13 -1.39
N PHE A 32 13.13 -13.19 -0.82
CA PHE A 32 13.41 -11.90 -1.46
C PHE A 32 14.23 -12.04 -2.75
N GLU A 33 15.08 -13.05 -2.89
CA GLU A 33 15.83 -13.27 -4.13
C GLU A 33 14.89 -13.60 -5.30
N SER A 34 13.93 -14.50 -5.05
CA SER A 34 12.88 -14.80 -6.03
C SER A 34 11.91 -13.64 -6.24
N LEU A 35 11.59 -12.88 -5.18
CA LEU A 35 10.77 -11.66 -5.28
C LEU A 35 11.37 -10.67 -6.28
N PHE A 36 12.64 -10.29 -6.11
CA PHE A 36 13.33 -9.34 -7.01
C PHE A 36 13.53 -9.89 -8.43
N SER A 37 13.38 -11.20 -8.62
CA SER A 37 13.46 -11.85 -9.93
C SER A 37 12.12 -11.84 -10.71
N LEU A 38 11.01 -11.41 -10.09
CA LEU A 38 9.74 -11.27 -10.79
C LEU A 38 9.83 -10.17 -11.85
N SER A 39 9.42 -10.44 -13.08
CA SER A 39 9.47 -9.48 -14.19
C SER A 39 8.31 -8.47 -14.17
N ASN A 40 7.17 -8.88 -13.61
CA ASN A 40 5.97 -8.05 -13.51
C ASN A 40 5.98 -7.23 -12.20
N ASN A 41 5.79 -5.91 -12.31
CA ASN A 41 5.81 -5.00 -11.16
C ASN A 41 4.58 -5.13 -10.26
N SER A 42 3.44 -5.53 -10.82
CA SER A 42 2.23 -5.84 -10.04
C SER A 42 2.44 -7.10 -9.21
N ASP A 43 2.96 -8.18 -9.80
CA ASP A 43 3.24 -9.42 -9.04
C ASP A 43 4.30 -9.19 -7.95
N PHE A 44 5.33 -8.42 -8.27
CA PHE A 44 6.32 -7.96 -7.30
C PHE A 44 5.66 -7.20 -6.14
N SER A 45 4.82 -6.21 -6.45
CA SER A 45 4.20 -5.34 -5.45
C SER A 45 3.21 -6.10 -4.56
N ILE A 46 2.43 -7.02 -5.13
CA ILE A 46 1.50 -7.89 -4.39
C ILE A 46 2.29 -8.80 -3.43
N ALA A 47 3.30 -9.50 -3.93
CA ALA A 47 4.10 -10.40 -3.09
C ALA A 47 4.85 -9.65 -1.98
N LEU A 48 5.43 -8.49 -2.31
CA LEU A 48 6.10 -7.64 -1.31
C LEU A 48 5.11 -7.16 -0.24
N TYR A 49 3.93 -6.67 -0.65
CA TYR A 49 2.89 -6.24 0.27
C TYR A 49 2.47 -7.37 1.22
N GLU A 50 2.20 -8.57 0.69
CA GLU A 50 1.79 -9.72 1.51
C GLU A 50 2.88 -10.12 2.53
N ILE A 51 4.17 -10.07 2.15
CA ILE A 51 5.28 -10.31 3.08
C ILE A 51 5.30 -9.24 4.18
N LEU A 52 5.18 -7.96 3.82
CA LEU A 52 5.22 -6.86 4.79
C LEU A 52 4.03 -6.88 5.75
N VAL A 53 2.82 -7.16 5.24
CA VAL A 53 1.61 -7.35 6.06
C VAL A 53 1.76 -8.53 7.00
N LYS A 54 2.26 -9.66 6.52
CA LYS A 54 2.51 -10.83 7.36
C LYS A 54 3.45 -10.48 8.52
N ARG A 55 4.61 -9.87 8.22
CA ARG A 55 5.58 -9.42 9.24
C ARG A 55 4.99 -8.43 10.24
N TYR A 56 4.22 -7.45 9.76
CA TYR A 56 3.58 -6.46 10.61
C TYR A 56 2.52 -7.08 11.53
N ASN A 57 1.67 -7.97 11.00
CA ASN A 57 0.64 -8.67 11.77
C ASN A 57 1.23 -9.59 12.84
N GLU A 58 2.36 -10.24 12.55
CA GLU A 58 3.09 -11.03 13.55
C GLU A 58 3.73 -10.15 14.62
N ASN A 59 4.35 -9.04 14.22
CA ASN A 59 4.94 -8.05 15.12
C ASN A 59 5.04 -6.67 14.45
N PRO A 60 4.27 -5.65 14.89
CA PRO A 60 4.30 -4.31 14.29
C PRO A 60 5.66 -3.59 14.32
N LYS A 61 6.59 -4.04 15.18
CA LYS A 61 7.95 -3.49 15.31
C LYS A 61 8.99 -4.28 14.51
N SER A 62 8.58 -5.29 13.75
CA SER A 62 9.49 -6.12 12.96
C SER A 62 10.03 -5.41 11.71
N LEU A 63 9.25 -4.48 11.15
CA LEU A 63 9.62 -3.75 9.96
C LEU A 63 10.69 -2.70 10.28
N ASN A 64 11.77 -2.71 9.51
CA ASN A 64 12.70 -1.58 9.51
C ASN A 64 12.09 -0.38 8.77
N ASN A 65 12.78 0.77 8.80
CA ASN A 65 12.24 2.00 8.19
C ASN A 65 11.96 1.89 6.68
N LYS A 66 12.76 1.13 5.92
CA LYS A 66 12.56 0.98 4.47
C LYS A 66 11.32 0.15 4.17
N GLN A 67 11.16 -0.93 4.91
CA GLN A 67 9.98 -1.80 4.86
C GLN A 67 8.72 -1.06 5.32
N LEU A 68 8.82 -0.30 6.43
CA LEU A 68 7.70 0.50 6.95
C LEU A 68 7.24 1.55 5.94
N ASN A 69 8.17 2.21 5.24
CA ASN A 69 7.81 3.18 4.21
C ASN A 69 6.98 2.53 3.09
N LEU A 70 7.39 1.37 2.59
CA LEU A 70 6.64 0.63 1.57
C LEU A 70 5.29 0.14 2.09
N PHE A 71 5.28 -0.44 3.29
CA PHE A 71 4.08 -0.93 3.96
C PHE A 71 3.01 0.17 4.08
N LEU A 72 3.39 1.34 4.59
CA LEU A 72 2.45 2.46 4.77
C LEU A 72 1.94 3.00 3.43
N CYS A 73 2.83 3.17 2.43
CA CYS A 73 2.40 3.65 1.11
C CYS A 73 1.46 2.67 0.40
N MET A 74 1.74 1.37 0.46
CA MET A 74 0.88 0.32 -0.12
C MET A 74 -0.47 0.23 0.59
N HIS A 75 -0.50 0.36 1.93
CA HIS A 75 -1.76 0.41 2.67
C HIS A 75 -2.59 1.64 2.33
N LEU A 76 -1.95 2.81 2.20
CA LEU A 76 -2.64 4.03 1.79
C LEU A 76 -3.23 3.92 0.38
N GLU A 77 -2.48 3.38 -0.58
CA GLU A 77 -3.00 3.11 -1.93
C GLU A 77 -4.21 2.18 -1.87
N ASN A 78 -4.11 1.06 -1.14
CA ASN A 78 -5.22 0.13 -0.99
C ASN A 78 -6.45 0.79 -0.36
N ALA A 79 -6.27 1.67 0.63
CA ALA A 79 -7.38 2.42 1.23
C ALA A 79 -8.05 3.33 0.19
N GLY A 80 -7.29 4.19 -0.50
CA GLY A 80 -7.83 5.13 -1.48
C GLY A 80 -8.46 4.46 -2.70
N GLN A 81 -7.99 3.28 -3.09
CA GLN A 81 -8.57 2.53 -4.22
C GLN A 81 -9.81 1.71 -3.84
N ALA A 82 -9.92 1.27 -2.58
CA ALA A 82 -11.03 0.46 -2.12
C ALA A 82 -12.19 1.30 -1.53
N ASP A 83 -11.87 2.45 -0.95
CA ASP A 83 -12.81 3.31 -0.24
C ASP A 83 -12.34 4.76 -0.25
N SER A 84 -11.53 5.18 0.73
CA SER A 84 -10.96 6.52 0.81
C SER A 84 -9.61 6.56 1.53
N ILE A 85 -8.82 7.60 1.27
CA ILE A 85 -7.65 7.98 2.06
C ILE A 85 -7.99 8.20 3.55
N LEU A 86 -9.24 8.55 3.88
CA LEU A 86 -9.69 8.68 5.27
C LEU A 86 -9.62 7.36 6.05
N SER A 87 -9.90 6.23 5.41
CA SER A 87 -9.84 4.92 6.06
C SER A 87 -8.40 4.63 6.52
N PHE A 88 -7.39 5.03 5.74
CA PHE A 88 -6.00 4.98 6.20
C PHE A 88 -5.73 5.97 7.34
N LEU A 89 -6.12 7.24 7.15
CA LEU A 89 -5.74 8.36 8.03
C LEU A 89 -6.43 8.39 9.38
N GLN A 90 -7.64 7.81 9.51
CA GLN A 90 -8.41 7.85 10.75
C GLN A 90 -8.73 6.46 11.32
N GLU A 91 -8.80 5.41 10.49
CA GLU A 91 -9.12 4.06 10.98
C GLU A 91 -7.88 3.17 11.14
N TRP A 92 -7.07 3.04 10.09
CA TRP A 92 -6.05 1.99 10.05
C TRP A 92 -4.73 2.40 10.69
N PHE A 93 -4.24 3.61 10.41
CA PHE A 93 -2.94 4.08 10.87
C PHE A 93 -2.93 5.58 11.25
N PRO A 94 -3.85 6.05 12.12
CA PRO A 94 -3.93 7.46 12.49
C PRO A 94 -2.62 8.02 13.08
N GLU A 95 -1.88 7.20 13.81
CA GLU A 95 -0.59 7.55 14.41
C GLU A 95 0.55 7.73 13.38
N GLN A 96 0.36 7.28 12.14
CA GLN A 96 1.37 7.34 11.07
C GLN A 96 1.21 8.54 10.14
N SER A 97 0.27 9.46 10.42
CA SER A 97 -0.03 10.61 9.56
C SER A 97 1.20 11.44 9.14
N LEU A 98 2.14 11.69 10.05
CA LEU A 98 3.38 12.40 9.70
C LEU A 98 4.41 11.50 9.00
N GLN A 99 4.41 10.20 9.30
CA GLN A 99 5.32 9.25 8.69
C GLN A 99 4.94 9.01 7.23
N ILE A 100 3.66 8.85 6.89
CA ILE A 100 3.21 8.59 5.52
C ILE A 100 3.63 9.72 4.56
N ILE A 101 3.62 10.99 5.00
CA ILE A 101 4.12 12.12 4.21
C ILE A 101 5.61 11.92 3.87
N LYS A 102 6.43 11.47 4.83
CA LYS A 102 7.86 11.18 4.62
C LYS A 102 8.03 9.98 3.69
N SER A 103 7.30 8.89 3.95
CA SER A 103 7.33 7.67 3.14
C SER A 103 7.03 7.95 1.67
N LEU A 104 5.96 8.70 1.38
CA LEU A 104 5.58 9.08 0.02
C LEU A 104 6.68 9.89 -0.67
N ASN A 105 7.27 10.88 0.01
CA ASN A 105 8.41 11.62 -0.55
C ASN A 105 9.62 10.72 -0.81
N GLU A 106 9.91 9.77 0.09
CA GLU A 106 11.08 8.91 -0.02
C GLU A 106 10.98 7.91 -1.19
N ILE A 107 9.78 7.40 -1.47
CA ILE A 107 9.52 6.55 -2.64
C ILE A 107 9.39 7.36 -3.94
N GLY A 108 9.40 8.69 -3.86
CA GLY A 108 9.29 9.60 -5.00
C GLY A 108 7.87 10.01 -5.39
N ALA A 109 6.86 9.68 -4.59
CA ALA A 109 5.47 10.08 -4.76
C ALA A 109 5.21 11.48 -4.17
N VAL A 110 5.86 12.49 -4.75
CA VAL A 110 5.91 13.86 -4.20
C VAL A 110 4.55 14.57 -4.30
N LYS A 111 3.77 14.33 -5.35
CA LYS A 111 2.44 14.96 -5.49
C LYS A 111 1.43 14.29 -4.57
N SER A 112 1.43 12.96 -4.48
CA SER A 112 0.63 12.21 -3.52
C SER A 112 0.94 12.65 -2.09
N SER A 113 2.21 12.86 -1.75
CA SER A 113 2.61 13.39 -0.43
C SER A 113 1.96 14.74 -0.11
N LYS A 114 1.85 15.64 -1.09
CA LYS A 114 1.19 16.95 -0.92
C LYS A 114 -0.31 16.81 -0.71
N ILE A 115 -0.96 15.93 -1.47
CA ILE A 115 -2.39 15.66 -1.34
C ILE A 115 -2.70 15.10 0.05
N ILE A 116 -1.94 14.10 0.50
CA ILE A 116 -2.13 13.52 1.84
C ILE A 116 -1.86 14.52 2.94
N LYS A 117 -0.86 15.40 2.77
CA LYS A 117 -0.64 16.50 3.72
C LYS A 117 -1.86 17.42 3.80
N GLN A 118 -2.44 17.81 2.68
CA GLN A 118 -3.65 18.64 2.66
C GLN A 118 -4.85 17.92 3.30
N ALA A 119 -4.98 16.60 3.09
CA ALA A 119 -6.03 15.82 3.73
C ALA A 119 -5.85 15.77 5.26
N ILE A 120 -4.62 15.59 5.74
CA ILE A 120 -4.30 15.64 7.18
C ILE A 120 -4.60 17.04 7.76
N ASP A 121 -4.29 18.11 7.04
CA ASP A 121 -4.56 19.49 7.47
C ASP A 121 -6.07 19.79 7.60
N LEU A 122 -6.94 18.96 7.02
CA LEU A 122 -8.40 19.03 7.18
C LEU A 122 -8.93 18.21 8.38
N LEU A 123 -8.11 17.34 8.96
CA LEU A 123 -8.56 16.48 10.06
C LEU A 123 -8.71 17.27 11.37
N PRO A 124 -9.70 16.93 12.22
CA PRO A 124 -9.86 17.57 13.51
C PRO A 124 -8.65 17.33 14.45
N GLU A 125 -8.09 18.41 15.02
CA GLU A 125 -6.93 18.31 15.93
C GLU A 125 -7.22 17.51 17.22
N ASN A 126 -8.50 17.47 17.63
CA ASN A 126 -8.96 16.72 18.80
C ASN A 126 -9.08 15.20 18.53
N GLY A 127 -8.84 14.76 17.29
CA GLY A 127 -8.96 13.36 16.88
C GLY A 127 -10.39 12.85 16.67
N SER A 128 -11.40 13.73 16.64
CA SER A 128 -12.76 13.32 16.26
C SER A 128 -12.82 12.93 14.77
N TRP A 129 -13.85 12.19 14.38
CA TRP A 129 -14.05 11.83 12.98
C TRP A 129 -14.23 13.07 12.12
N PHE A 130 -13.69 13.05 10.90
CA PHE A 130 -13.78 14.19 9.98
C PHE A 130 -15.23 14.66 9.80
N TYR A 131 -16.15 13.72 9.52
CA TYR A 131 -17.57 14.00 9.29
C TYR A 131 -18.37 14.42 10.53
N GLU A 132 -17.80 14.37 11.75
CA GLU A 132 -18.48 14.87 12.95
C GLU A 132 -18.39 16.39 13.09
N SER A 133 -17.44 17.02 12.41
CA SER A 133 -17.13 18.44 12.57
C SER A 133 -16.85 19.18 11.26
N SER A 134 -16.90 18.48 10.12
CA SER A 134 -16.75 19.05 8.80
C SER A 134 -17.92 19.96 8.42
N ASP A 135 -17.66 20.84 7.46
CA ASP A 135 -18.67 21.54 6.68
C ASP A 135 -18.65 21.09 5.22
N GLU A 136 -19.68 21.48 4.45
CA GLU A 136 -19.83 21.13 3.03
C GLU A 136 -18.60 21.50 2.18
N ASN A 137 -17.87 22.56 2.55
CA ASN A 137 -16.69 22.98 1.81
C ASN A 137 -15.50 22.06 2.10
N SER A 138 -15.25 21.73 3.38
CA SER A 138 -14.20 20.79 3.77
C SER A 138 -14.42 19.39 3.18
N GLU A 139 -15.67 18.90 3.17
CA GLU A 139 -16.03 17.62 2.57
C GLU A 139 -15.72 17.58 1.08
N LYS A 140 -16.13 18.61 0.32
CA LYS A 140 -15.79 18.72 -1.11
C LYS A 140 -14.29 18.75 -1.37
N ILE A 141 -13.50 19.37 -0.49
CA ILE A 141 -12.04 19.37 -0.62
C ILE A 141 -11.50 17.96 -0.34
N MET A 142 -11.98 17.28 0.70
CA MET A 142 -11.58 15.91 1.02
C MET A 142 -11.89 14.95 -0.14
N ASP A 143 -13.10 14.99 -0.69
CA ASP A 143 -13.51 14.18 -1.85
C ASP A 143 -12.60 14.43 -3.05
N LYS A 144 -12.24 15.69 -3.28
CA LYS A 144 -11.33 16.05 -4.36
C LYS A 144 -9.91 15.51 -4.11
N LEU A 145 -9.40 15.60 -2.89
CA LEU A 145 -8.08 15.11 -2.54
C LEU A 145 -8.02 13.58 -2.68
N ASP A 146 -9.07 12.89 -2.26
CA ASP A 146 -9.22 11.45 -2.42
C ASP A 146 -9.16 11.04 -3.90
N SER A 147 -9.99 11.70 -4.74
CA SER A 147 -9.99 11.48 -6.19
C SER A 147 -8.63 11.80 -6.82
N ASP A 148 -8.04 12.95 -6.49
CA ASP A 148 -6.75 13.38 -7.04
C ASP A 148 -5.60 12.43 -6.65
N PHE A 149 -5.67 11.81 -5.46
CA PHE A 149 -4.73 10.76 -5.04
C PHE A 149 -4.93 9.47 -5.84
N SER A 150 -6.19 9.05 -5.99
CA SER A 150 -6.58 7.83 -6.69
C SER A 150 -6.35 7.86 -8.20
N ASP A 151 -6.20 9.06 -8.78
CA ASP A 151 -5.77 9.29 -10.17
C ASP A 151 -4.26 9.10 -10.40
N TYR A 152 -3.51 8.66 -9.39
CA TYR A 152 -2.07 8.37 -9.46
C TYR A 152 -1.24 9.55 -9.99
N PRO A 153 -1.18 10.67 -9.26
CA PRO A 153 -0.61 11.93 -9.77
C PRO A 153 0.90 11.85 -10.05
N ASP A 154 1.60 10.93 -9.38
CA ASP A 154 3.03 10.62 -9.58
C ASP A 154 3.27 9.45 -10.57
N GLY A 155 2.21 8.95 -11.20
CA GLY A 155 2.22 7.76 -12.05
C GLY A 155 2.05 6.47 -11.27
N SER A 156 2.30 5.35 -11.96
CA SER A 156 2.05 4.01 -11.43
C SER A 156 2.81 3.72 -10.13
N MET A 157 2.08 3.46 -9.04
CA MET A 157 2.67 3.19 -7.72
C MET A 157 3.50 1.92 -7.68
N VAL A 158 3.07 0.85 -8.37
CA VAL A 158 3.85 -0.40 -8.47
C VAL A 158 5.24 -0.18 -9.05
N ASN A 159 5.42 0.80 -9.94
CA ASN A 159 6.73 1.17 -10.46
C ASN A 159 7.57 1.93 -9.41
N LEU A 160 6.94 2.82 -8.64
CA LEU A 160 7.60 3.55 -7.55
C LEU A 160 8.06 2.60 -6.44
N TYR A 161 7.21 1.65 -6.04
CA TYR A 161 7.54 0.64 -5.05
C TYR A 161 8.71 -0.22 -5.47
N ARG A 162 8.67 -0.76 -6.69
CA ARG A 162 9.78 -1.57 -7.19
C ARG A 162 11.07 -0.78 -7.26
N LYS A 163 11.04 0.44 -7.82
CA LYS A 163 12.23 1.30 -7.91
C LYS A 163 12.83 1.58 -6.54
N TYR A 164 11.99 1.88 -5.55
CA TYR A 164 12.44 2.12 -4.18
C TYR A 164 13.00 0.84 -3.54
N ALA A 165 12.31 -0.29 -3.69
CA ALA A 165 12.73 -1.57 -3.15
C ALA A 165 14.06 -2.04 -3.76
N GLU A 166 14.27 -1.88 -5.07
CA GLU A 166 15.53 -2.22 -5.75
C GLU A 166 16.68 -1.34 -5.26
N LYS A 167 16.44 -0.04 -5.08
CA LYS A 167 17.44 0.89 -4.52
C LYS A 167 17.87 0.49 -3.10
N HIS A 168 16.96 -0.10 -2.34
CA HIS A 168 17.16 -0.50 -0.94
C HIS A 168 17.22 -2.01 -0.77
N ARG A 169 17.58 -2.78 -1.80
CA ARG A 169 17.44 -4.24 -1.86
C ARG A 169 17.96 -5.00 -0.62
N ASN A 170 19.08 -4.56 -0.04
CA ASN A 170 19.68 -5.20 1.14
C ASN A 170 19.00 -4.86 2.48
N GLU A 171 18.07 -3.89 2.46
CA GLU A 171 17.29 -3.41 3.59
C GLU A 171 15.81 -3.80 3.46
N ILE A 172 15.41 -4.44 2.36
CA ILE A 172 14.03 -4.89 2.11
C ILE A 172 13.83 -6.32 2.60
#